data_AF-A0A6G9YHH9-F1
#
_entry.id   AF-A0A6G9YHH9-F1
#
_cell.length_a   1.000
_cell.length_b   1.000
_cell.length_c   1.000
_cell.angle_alpha   90.00
_cell.angle_beta   90.00
_cell.angle_gamma   90.00
#
_symmetry.space_group_name_H-M   'P 1'
#
loop_
_entity.id
_entity.type
_entity.pdbx_description
1 polymer ?
#
loop_
_entity_poly.entity_id
_entity_poly.type
_entity_poly.pdbx_seq_one_letter_code
_entity_poly.pdbx_strand_id
1 'polypeptide(L)'
;MGVGLRLLRAWWGEGVDYRWVVGAIESRSALGVLKFAIGLCGVVTPIMSVLIAVSPAGPDNSVARTTLLLLALAGLVWGLRWWVLPWPGEAESLLLIASADLCVTAVCVLSPGLVVRCVGMVQLLIVGVYVSAFHCPKVLSAHTLWSIATAVTLSVPLLTGGDATSAAIMLLGMAMAVVVPPGLQFCYWVLRSDMLSDPLTQLWNRRGLDYHSAILLGRPGALPICVIMIDLDRFKAVNDTFGHYAGDEVLVRTAARLRGTAPADSVVSRVGGEEFAIVLRAPAAGAVEVAERLRRAVAGPIGSMSVTASIGVARAEVHETGHRYGQQLMRELIRSADSAMYRAKQRGGNAVVADDSVVSRASGVSR
;
A
#
# COMPACT_ATOMS: atom_id res chain seq x y z
N MET A 1 17.56 -8.03 -19.80
CA MET A 1 16.13 -7.64 -19.90
C MET A 1 15.19 -8.36 -18.92
N GLY A 2 15.40 -9.65 -18.58
CA GLY A 2 14.42 -10.41 -17.78
C GLY A 2 14.28 -10.07 -16.27
N VAL A 3 15.23 -9.38 -15.65
CA VAL A 3 15.13 -8.97 -14.23
C VAL A 3 14.29 -7.69 -14.09
N GLY A 4 14.55 -6.67 -14.91
CA GLY A 4 13.78 -5.41 -14.88
C GLY A 4 12.30 -5.62 -15.17
N LEU A 5 11.95 -6.47 -16.14
CA LEU A 5 10.55 -6.83 -16.44
C LEU A 5 9.83 -7.52 -15.27
N ARG A 6 10.56 -8.32 -14.46
CA ARG A 6 9.99 -8.96 -13.27
C ARG A 6 9.72 -7.96 -12.16
N LEU A 7 10.64 -7.02 -11.93
CA LEU A 7 10.46 -5.95 -10.95
C LEU A 7 9.30 -5.04 -11.31
N LEU A 8 9.19 -4.64 -12.59
CA LEU A 8 8.08 -3.83 -13.05
C LEU A 8 6.73 -4.54 -12.92
N ARG A 9 6.66 -5.84 -13.20
CA ARG A 9 5.44 -6.63 -12.98
C ARG A 9 5.09 -6.76 -11.50
N ALA A 10 6.09 -6.93 -10.64
CA ALA A 10 5.89 -7.00 -9.19
C ALA A 10 5.36 -5.67 -8.64
N TRP A 11 5.98 -4.56 -9.03
CA TRP A 11 5.51 -3.21 -8.73
C TRP A 11 4.08 -2.99 -9.23
N TRP A 12 3.78 -3.29 -10.50
CA TRP A 12 2.44 -3.14 -11.07
C TRP A 12 1.36 -3.96 -10.35
N GLY A 13 1.71 -5.16 -9.90
CA GLY A 13 0.83 -6.07 -9.18
C GLY A 13 0.63 -5.70 -7.71
N GLU A 14 1.36 -4.70 -7.21
CA GLU A 14 1.32 -4.35 -5.80
C GLU A 14 -0.03 -3.74 -5.38
N GLY A 15 -0.63 -4.32 -4.35
CA GLY A 15 -1.69 -3.69 -3.59
C GLY A 15 -1.08 -2.77 -2.53
N VAL A 16 -1.54 -1.52 -2.46
CA VAL A 16 -1.15 -0.59 -1.40
C VAL A 16 -2.28 -0.53 -0.38
N ASP A 17 -1.99 -0.84 0.89
CA ASP A 17 -2.91 -0.50 1.97
C ASP A 17 -2.78 1.00 2.29
N TYR A 18 -3.68 1.79 1.72
CA TYR A 18 -3.77 3.24 1.95
C TYR A 18 -3.80 3.57 3.44
N ARG A 19 -4.57 2.81 4.24
CA ARG A 19 -4.76 3.09 5.67
C ARG A 19 -3.50 2.78 6.46
N TRP A 20 -2.76 1.73 6.10
CA TRP A 20 -1.47 1.44 6.71
C TRP A 20 -0.46 2.57 6.46
N VAL A 21 -0.39 3.09 5.22
CA VAL A 21 0.51 4.21 4.88
C VAL A 21 0.17 5.44 5.73
N VAL A 22 -1.12 5.76 5.83
CA VAL A 22 -1.59 6.87 6.68
C VAL A 22 -1.25 6.63 8.15
N GLY A 23 -1.49 5.43 8.67
CA GLY A 23 -1.18 5.06 10.05
C GLY A 23 0.32 5.10 10.36
N ALA A 24 1.17 4.72 9.41
CA ALA A 24 2.62 4.81 9.57
C ALA A 24 3.09 6.27 9.67
N ILE A 25 2.47 7.19 8.90
CA ILE A 25 2.76 8.63 8.98
C ILE A 25 2.18 9.23 10.27
N GLU A 26 0.99 8.79 10.69
CA GLU A 26 0.35 9.18 11.95
C GLU A 26 1.20 8.79 13.16
N SER A 27 1.79 7.60 13.17
CA SER A 27 2.68 7.15 14.26
C SER A 27 3.93 8.01 14.43
N ARG A 28 4.29 8.82 13.43
CA ARG A 28 5.39 9.78 13.48
C ARG A 28 4.92 11.22 13.68
N SER A 29 3.64 11.42 13.99
CA SER A 29 3.00 12.73 14.14
C SER A 29 3.16 13.65 12.92
N ALA A 30 3.37 13.07 11.73
CA ALA A 30 3.70 13.82 10.52
C ALA A 30 2.45 14.19 9.68
N LEU A 31 1.26 13.69 10.03
CA LEU A 31 0.03 14.00 9.30
C LEU A 31 -0.27 15.50 9.28
N GLY A 32 -0.02 16.22 10.39
CA GLY A 32 -0.29 17.66 10.46
C GLY A 32 0.54 18.46 9.45
N VAL A 33 1.84 18.14 9.35
CA VAL A 33 2.76 18.76 8.37
C VAL A 33 2.28 18.50 6.95
N LEU A 34 1.87 17.27 6.66
CA LEU A 34 1.44 16.88 5.33
C LEU A 34 0.08 17.50 4.95
N LYS A 35 -0.88 17.53 5.88
CA LYS A 35 -2.16 18.23 5.71
C LYS A 35 -1.94 19.70 5.38
N PHE A 36 -1.04 20.36 6.11
CA PHE A 36 -0.72 21.76 5.87
C PHE A 36 -0.15 21.97 4.46
N ALA A 37 0.84 21.17 4.06
CA ALA A 37 1.47 21.24 2.75
C ALA A 37 0.49 20.96 1.59
N ILE A 38 -0.37 19.95 1.73
CA ILE A 38 -1.39 19.62 0.72
C ILE A 38 -2.42 20.75 0.61
N GLY A 39 -2.93 21.26 1.74
CA GLY A 39 -3.87 22.38 1.74
C GLY A 39 -3.27 23.63 1.09
N LEU A 40 -1.98 23.93 1.34
CA LEU A 40 -1.27 25.05 0.70
C LEU A 40 -1.22 24.91 -0.83
N CYS A 41 -0.95 23.70 -1.34
CA CYS A 41 -0.99 23.43 -2.79
C CYS A 41 -2.38 23.68 -3.38
N GLY A 42 -3.44 23.37 -2.61
CA GLY A 42 -4.83 23.61 -3.00
C GLY A 42 -5.21 25.08 -3.15
N VAL A 43 -4.53 25.99 -2.45
CA VAL A 43 -4.79 27.44 -2.50
C VAL A 43 -4.28 28.08 -3.81
N VAL A 44 -3.41 27.40 -4.55
CA VAL A 44 -2.90 27.92 -5.83
C VAL A 44 -4.00 28.06 -6.88
N THR A 45 -4.88 27.06 -7.02
CA THR A 45 -6.00 27.08 -7.98
C THR A 45 -6.96 28.26 -7.76
N PRO A 46 -7.47 28.53 -6.53
CA PRO A 46 -8.36 29.65 -6.33
C PRO A 46 -7.70 31.02 -6.53
N ILE A 47 -6.45 31.19 -6.11
CA ILE A 47 -5.70 32.42 -6.37
C ILE A 47 -5.59 32.65 -7.88
N MET A 48 -5.18 31.62 -8.63
CA MET A 48 -5.10 31.69 -10.09
C MET A 48 -6.44 32.05 -10.72
N SER A 49 -7.51 31.33 -10.37
CA SER A 49 -8.85 31.58 -10.94
C SER A 49 -9.34 33.01 -10.70
N VAL A 50 -9.12 33.57 -9.51
CA VAL A 50 -9.47 34.97 -9.21
C VAL A 50 -8.62 35.93 -10.02
N LEU A 51 -7.30 35.74 -10.06
CA LEU A 51 -6.38 36.59 -10.84
C LEU A 51 -6.74 36.59 -12.34
N ILE A 52 -7.14 35.44 -12.88
CA ILE A 52 -7.58 35.33 -14.28
C ILE A 52 -8.92 36.05 -14.47
N ALA A 53 -9.87 35.88 -13.57
CA ALA A 53 -11.19 36.50 -13.68
C ALA A 53 -11.16 38.04 -13.62
N VAL A 54 -10.18 38.63 -12.94
CA VAL A 54 -9.97 40.09 -12.85
C VAL A 54 -8.95 40.63 -13.86
N SER A 55 -8.23 39.75 -14.55
CA SER A 55 -7.22 40.11 -15.54
C SER A 55 -7.86 40.69 -16.81
N PRO A 56 -7.23 41.68 -17.47
CA PRO A 56 -7.62 42.12 -18.80
C PRO A 56 -7.57 41.01 -19.86
N ALA A 57 -6.79 39.95 -19.62
CA ALA A 57 -6.71 38.76 -20.47
C ALA A 57 -7.64 37.61 -20.01
N GLY A 58 -8.54 37.90 -19.06
CA GLY A 58 -9.56 36.97 -18.58
C GLY A 58 -10.67 36.72 -19.62
N PRO A 59 -11.62 35.82 -19.33
CA PRO A 59 -12.71 35.53 -20.24
C PRO A 59 -13.64 36.73 -20.47
N ASP A 60 -13.92 37.01 -21.74
CA ASP A 60 -14.82 38.08 -22.18
C ASP A 60 -16.30 37.77 -21.90
N ASN A 61 -16.65 36.48 -21.82
CA ASN A 61 -18.01 36.04 -21.55
C ASN A 61 -18.29 35.85 -20.05
N SER A 62 -19.49 36.26 -19.62
CA SER A 62 -19.92 36.21 -18.21
C SER A 62 -20.03 34.78 -17.67
N VAL A 63 -20.35 33.82 -18.54
CA VAL A 63 -20.48 32.40 -18.18
C VAL A 63 -19.12 31.85 -17.72
N ALA A 64 -18.07 31.93 -18.53
CA ALA A 64 -16.74 31.44 -18.21
C ALA A 64 -16.14 32.16 -17.00
N ARG A 65 -16.40 33.48 -16.86
CA ARG A 65 -15.99 34.22 -15.66
C ARG A 65 -16.67 33.70 -14.41
N THR A 66 -17.97 33.45 -14.47
CA THR A 66 -18.73 32.86 -13.35
C THR A 66 -18.23 31.46 -13.04
N THR A 67 -17.96 30.64 -14.06
CA THR A 67 -17.38 29.30 -13.90
C THR A 67 -16.01 29.34 -13.21
N LEU A 68 -15.12 30.27 -13.59
CA LEU A 68 -13.83 30.44 -12.92
C LEU A 68 -13.97 30.80 -11.44
N LEU A 69 -14.91 31.69 -11.10
CA LEU A 69 -15.17 32.06 -9.70
C LEU A 69 -15.74 30.89 -8.89
N LEU A 70 -16.62 30.06 -9.49
CA LEU A 70 -17.12 28.84 -8.86
C LEU A 70 -15.99 27.81 -8.65
N LEU A 71 -15.09 27.65 -9.62
CA LEU A 71 -13.90 26.81 -9.49
C LEU A 71 -12.94 27.34 -8.43
N ALA A 72 -12.83 28.67 -8.28
CA ALA A 72 -12.08 29.28 -7.19
C ALA A 72 -12.70 28.93 -5.83
N LEU A 73 -14.01 29.09 -5.68
CA LEU A 73 -14.69 28.72 -4.44
C LEU A 73 -14.48 27.23 -4.12
N ALA A 74 -14.60 26.35 -5.11
CA ALA A 74 -14.33 24.92 -4.96
C ALA A 74 -12.89 24.64 -4.49
N GLY A 75 -11.89 25.32 -5.07
CA GLY A 75 -10.49 25.20 -4.66
C GLY A 75 -10.24 25.68 -3.22
N LEU A 76 -10.90 26.76 -2.79
CA LEU A 76 -10.84 27.22 -1.39
C LEU A 76 -11.45 26.21 -0.42
N VAL A 77 -12.64 25.68 -0.75
CA VAL A 77 -13.30 24.64 0.04
C VAL A 77 -12.40 23.40 0.14
N TRP A 78 -11.74 23.02 -0.96
CA TRP A 78 -10.80 21.92 -0.99
C TRP A 78 -9.57 22.16 -0.10
N GLY A 79 -8.97 23.36 -0.16
CA GLY A 79 -7.83 23.70 0.70
C GLY A 79 -8.19 23.72 2.19
N LEU A 80 -9.32 24.37 2.53
CA LEU A 80 -9.86 24.42 3.89
C LEU A 80 -10.17 23.03 4.43
N ARG A 81 -10.71 22.15 3.59
CA ARG A 81 -10.96 20.76 3.95
C ARG A 81 -9.71 20.08 4.48
N TRP A 82 -8.56 20.27 3.83
CA TRP A 82 -7.32 19.63 4.24
C TRP A 82 -6.82 20.14 5.58
N TRP A 83 -7.10 21.40 5.94
CA TRP A 83 -6.68 21.94 7.23
C TRP A 83 -7.65 21.58 8.36
N VAL A 84 -8.96 21.61 8.09
CA VAL A 84 -10.00 21.47 9.12
C VAL A 84 -10.41 20.02 9.35
N LEU A 85 -10.64 19.24 8.29
CA LEU A 85 -11.19 17.89 8.42
C LEU A 85 -10.12 16.84 8.72
N PRO A 86 -10.51 15.66 9.26
CA PRO A 86 -9.60 14.53 9.40
C PRO A 86 -8.99 14.08 8.06
N TRP A 87 -7.91 13.29 8.17
CA TRP A 87 -7.29 12.69 6.99
C TRP A 87 -8.34 11.87 6.20
N PRO A 88 -8.46 12.04 4.88
CA PRO A 88 -9.52 11.42 4.11
C PRO A 88 -9.41 9.89 4.11
N GLY A 89 -10.55 9.21 4.08
CA GLY A 89 -10.61 7.79 3.75
C GLY A 89 -10.12 7.54 2.31
N GLU A 90 -9.84 6.28 1.95
CA GLU A 90 -9.32 5.95 0.61
C GLU A 90 -10.26 6.39 -0.52
N ALA A 91 -11.55 6.06 -0.43
CA ALA A 91 -12.55 6.47 -1.42
C ALA A 91 -12.68 8.00 -1.53
N GLU A 92 -12.62 8.69 -0.39
CA GLU A 92 -12.66 10.16 -0.35
C GLU A 92 -11.39 10.76 -0.95
N SER A 93 -10.22 10.17 -0.69
CA SER A 93 -8.95 10.57 -1.30
C SER A 93 -9.00 10.43 -2.83
N LEU A 94 -9.55 9.33 -3.35
CA LEU A 94 -9.76 9.13 -4.79
C LEU A 94 -10.71 10.19 -5.38
N LEU A 95 -11.80 10.54 -4.69
CA LEU A 95 -12.69 11.62 -5.11
C LEU A 95 -11.99 12.98 -5.09
N LEU A 96 -11.16 13.25 -4.08
CA LEU A 96 -10.37 14.49 -4.01
C LEU A 96 -9.38 14.58 -5.16
N ILE A 97 -8.70 13.50 -5.52
CA ILE A 97 -7.80 13.42 -6.69
C ILE A 97 -8.57 13.73 -7.96
N ALA A 98 -9.67 13.01 -8.22
CA ALA A 98 -10.49 13.22 -9.42
C ALA A 98 -11.03 14.66 -9.51
N SER A 99 -11.45 15.24 -8.37
CA SER A 99 -11.92 16.61 -8.31
C SER A 99 -10.80 17.63 -8.59
N ALA A 100 -9.59 17.39 -8.11
CA ALA A 100 -8.43 18.25 -8.38
C ALA A 100 -8.06 18.20 -9.87
N ASP A 101 -8.00 17.00 -10.45
CA ASP A 101 -7.71 16.77 -11.87
C ASP A 101 -8.72 17.49 -12.77
N LEU A 102 -10.02 17.39 -12.46
CA LEU A 102 -11.09 18.08 -13.18
C LEU A 102 -11.02 19.59 -13.03
N CYS A 103 -10.87 20.10 -11.80
CA CYS A 103 -10.84 21.53 -11.54
C CYS A 103 -9.63 22.20 -12.19
N VAL A 104 -8.43 21.64 -12.05
CA VAL A 104 -7.20 22.18 -12.66
C VAL A 104 -7.34 22.18 -14.19
N THR A 105 -7.84 21.10 -14.77
CA THR A 105 -8.08 20.99 -16.21
C THR A 105 -9.09 22.04 -16.69
N ALA A 106 -10.21 22.19 -15.99
CA ALA A 106 -11.25 23.17 -16.34
C ALA A 106 -10.72 24.62 -16.29
N VAL A 107 -9.96 24.98 -15.24
CA VAL A 107 -9.32 26.30 -15.15
C VAL A 107 -8.39 26.54 -16.34
N CYS A 108 -7.58 25.55 -16.71
CA CYS A 108 -6.66 25.67 -17.84
C CYS A 108 -7.37 25.79 -19.19
N VAL A 109 -8.46 25.06 -19.40
CA VAL A 109 -9.25 25.10 -20.64
C VAL A 109 -9.95 26.45 -20.80
N LEU A 110 -10.51 26.98 -19.71
CA LEU A 110 -11.18 28.28 -19.70
C LEU A 110 -10.22 29.47 -19.81
N SER A 111 -8.91 29.22 -19.72
CA SER A 111 -7.89 30.25 -19.70
C SER A 111 -7.07 30.25 -21.01
N PRO A 112 -6.98 31.39 -21.71
CA PRO A 112 -6.22 31.47 -22.96
C PRO A 112 -4.69 31.58 -22.74
N GLY A 113 -4.24 32.00 -21.55
CA GLY A 113 -2.83 32.30 -21.29
C GLY A 113 -1.93 31.07 -21.10
N LEU A 114 -0.79 31.04 -21.80
CA LEU A 114 0.24 30.00 -21.67
C LEU A 114 0.71 29.80 -20.22
N VAL A 115 0.94 30.89 -19.50
CA VAL A 115 1.43 30.86 -18.10
C VAL A 115 0.48 30.06 -17.22
N VAL A 116 -0.84 30.31 -17.34
CA VAL A 116 -1.87 29.59 -16.57
C VAL A 116 -1.83 28.10 -16.88
N ARG A 117 -1.75 27.75 -18.16
CA ARG A 117 -1.67 26.35 -18.60
C ARG A 117 -0.44 25.64 -18.06
N CYS A 118 0.73 26.29 -18.09
CA CYS A 118 1.96 25.76 -17.52
C CYS A 118 1.87 25.56 -16.00
N VAL A 119 1.32 26.54 -15.27
CA VAL A 119 1.11 26.40 -13.81
C VAL A 119 0.15 25.26 -13.51
N GLY A 120 -0.92 25.10 -14.29
CA GLY A 120 -1.83 23.96 -14.16
C GLY A 120 -1.16 22.61 -14.40
N MET A 121 -0.22 22.51 -15.34
CA MET A 121 0.57 21.27 -15.54
C MET A 121 1.41 20.95 -14.31
N VAL A 122 1.99 21.96 -13.65
CA VAL A 122 2.71 21.78 -12.40
C VAL A 122 1.78 21.32 -11.28
N GLN A 123 0.53 21.81 -11.23
CA GLN A 123 -0.45 21.34 -10.25
C GLN A 123 -0.83 19.88 -10.47
N LEU A 124 -1.02 19.43 -11.72
CA LEU A 124 -1.24 18.02 -12.04
C LEU A 124 -0.06 17.16 -11.61
N LEU A 125 1.19 17.62 -11.83
CA LEU A 125 2.38 16.93 -11.31
C LEU A 125 2.33 16.77 -9.78
N ILE A 126 1.93 17.80 -9.04
CA ILE A 126 1.81 17.75 -7.56
C ILE A 126 0.75 16.73 -7.14
N VAL A 127 -0.39 16.66 -7.84
CA VAL A 127 -1.39 15.60 -7.61
C VAL A 127 -0.76 14.22 -7.85
N GLY A 128 0.01 14.06 -8.92
CA GLY A 128 0.75 12.83 -9.20
C GLY A 128 1.71 12.43 -8.08
N VAL A 129 2.42 13.39 -7.48
CA VAL A 129 3.29 13.13 -6.30
C VAL A 129 2.46 12.63 -5.11
N TYR A 130 1.30 13.20 -4.83
CA TYR A 130 0.38 12.68 -3.80
C TYR A 130 -0.06 11.24 -4.13
N VAL A 131 -0.51 10.98 -5.36
CA VAL A 131 -0.96 9.65 -5.79
C VAL A 131 0.18 8.63 -5.65
N SER A 132 1.41 9.02 -6.00
CA SER A 132 2.60 8.16 -5.91
C SER A 132 2.89 7.67 -4.49
N ALA A 133 2.59 8.50 -3.47
CA ALA A 133 2.85 8.18 -2.07
C ALA A 133 1.76 7.33 -1.42
N PHE A 134 0.50 7.53 -1.81
CA PHE A 134 -0.66 6.99 -1.08
C PHE A 134 -1.42 5.88 -1.79
N HIS A 135 -1.37 5.83 -3.12
CA HIS A 135 -2.23 4.95 -3.92
C HIS A 135 -1.42 3.96 -4.75
N CYS A 136 -2.09 2.95 -5.31
CA CYS A 136 -1.43 1.93 -6.11
C CYS A 136 -1.03 2.44 -7.51
N PRO A 137 -0.13 1.72 -8.23
CA PRO A 137 0.33 2.12 -9.56
C PRO A 137 -0.78 2.27 -10.60
N LYS A 138 -1.90 1.57 -10.43
CA LYS A 138 -3.06 1.68 -11.33
C LYS A 138 -3.75 3.05 -11.23
N VAL A 139 -3.91 3.57 -10.01
CA VAL A 139 -4.45 4.92 -9.78
C VAL A 139 -3.50 5.96 -10.33
N LEU A 140 -2.18 5.79 -10.10
CA LEU A 140 -1.17 6.68 -10.65
C LEU A 140 -1.19 6.71 -12.18
N SER A 141 -1.38 5.55 -12.80
CA SER A 141 -1.48 5.44 -14.27
C SER A 141 -2.72 6.14 -14.81
N ALA A 142 -3.87 5.99 -14.14
CA ALA A 142 -5.09 6.70 -14.53
C ALA A 142 -4.91 8.23 -14.46
N HIS A 143 -4.32 8.73 -13.38
CA HIS A 143 -3.99 10.15 -13.22
C HIS A 143 -2.95 10.63 -14.27
N THR A 144 -1.94 9.81 -14.56
CA THR A 144 -0.92 10.13 -15.58
C THR A 144 -1.56 10.23 -16.97
N LEU A 145 -2.45 9.30 -17.32
CA LEU A 145 -3.21 9.33 -18.57
C LEU A 145 -4.12 10.55 -18.66
N TRP A 146 -4.82 10.90 -17.57
CA TRP A 146 -5.61 12.13 -17.50
C TRP A 146 -4.74 13.36 -17.78
N SER A 147 -3.59 13.45 -17.11
CA SER A 147 -2.68 14.59 -17.26
C SER A 147 -2.10 14.71 -18.67
N ILE A 148 -1.80 13.58 -19.33
CA ILE A 148 -1.37 13.56 -20.74
C ILE A 148 -2.51 14.07 -21.63
N ALA A 149 -3.73 13.56 -21.43
CA ALA A 149 -4.89 13.97 -22.20
C ALA A 149 -5.18 15.48 -22.04
N THR A 150 -5.03 16.01 -20.82
CA THR A 150 -5.14 17.44 -20.55
C THR A 150 -4.06 18.23 -21.30
N ALA A 151 -2.79 17.84 -21.22
CA ALA A 151 -1.70 18.51 -21.91
C ALA A 151 -1.91 18.51 -23.44
N VAL A 152 -2.34 17.39 -24.02
CA VAL A 152 -2.67 17.29 -25.44
C VAL A 152 -3.83 18.23 -25.78
N THR A 153 -4.92 18.21 -25.01
CA THR A 153 -6.10 19.06 -25.22
C THR A 153 -5.74 20.54 -25.20
N LEU A 154 -4.93 20.96 -24.22
CA LEU A 154 -4.50 22.36 -24.08
C LEU A 154 -3.50 22.79 -25.18
N SER A 155 -2.88 21.83 -25.88
CA SER A 155 -1.92 22.12 -26.95
C SER A 155 -2.62 22.38 -28.28
N VAL A 156 -3.81 21.83 -28.49
CA VAL A 156 -4.56 21.97 -29.76
C VAL A 156 -4.78 23.44 -30.12
N PRO A 157 -5.30 24.31 -29.24
CA PRO A 157 -5.52 25.72 -29.61
C PRO A 157 -4.22 26.46 -29.95
N LEU A 158 -3.10 26.09 -29.32
CA LEU A 158 -1.79 26.70 -29.58
C LEU A 158 -1.28 26.29 -30.97
N LEU A 159 -1.39 25.00 -31.30
CA LEU A 159 -1.01 24.46 -32.60
C LEU A 159 -1.87 25.05 -33.73
N THR A 160 -3.19 25.11 -33.55
CA THR A 160 -4.09 25.71 -34.54
C THR A 160 -3.90 27.22 -34.68
N GLY A 161 -3.43 27.87 -33.62
CA GLY A 161 -3.06 29.29 -33.62
C GLY A 161 -1.67 29.58 -34.20
N GLY A 162 -0.93 28.56 -34.65
CA GLY A 162 0.41 28.70 -35.22
C GLY A 162 1.56 28.78 -34.20
N ASP A 163 1.28 28.67 -32.90
CA ASP A 163 2.27 28.71 -31.83
C ASP A 163 2.74 27.30 -31.44
N ALA A 164 3.48 26.67 -32.36
CA ALA A 164 4.04 25.33 -32.14
C ALA A 164 5.08 25.29 -31.01
N THR A 165 5.77 26.39 -30.75
CA THR A 165 6.81 26.48 -29.70
C THR A 165 6.18 26.38 -28.32
N SER A 166 5.14 27.15 -28.04
CA SER A 166 4.44 27.09 -26.75
C SER A 166 3.77 25.74 -26.53
N ALA A 167 3.20 25.14 -27.60
CA ALA A 167 2.67 23.78 -27.54
C ALA A 167 3.75 22.75 -27.17
N ALA A 168 4.94 22.85 -27.80
CA ALA A 168 6.06 21.96 -27.50
C ALA A 168 6.58 22.14 -26.07
N ILE A 169 6.72 23.38 -25.58
CA ILE A 169 7.13 23.66 -24.19
C ILE A 169 6.17 23.01 -23.20
N MET A 170 4.86 23.12 -23.45
CA MET A 170 3.84 22.55 -22.56
C MET A 170 3.86 21.03 -22.56
N LEU A 171 3.97 20.39 -23.74
CA LEU A 171 4.09 18.94 -23.85
C LEU A 171 5.40 18.42 -23.21
N LEU A 172 6.50 19.17 -23.34
CA LEU A 172 7.76 18.84 -22.68
C LEU A 172 7.63 18.96 -21.15
N GLY A 173 6.95 19.99 -20.65
CA GLY A 173 6.63 20.12 -19.22
C GLY A 173 5.86 18.93 -18.67
N MET A 174 4.95 18.35 -19.47
CA MET A 174 4.19 17.14 -19.12
C MET A 174 5.08 15.89 -19.00
N ALA A 175 6.24 15.84 -19.66
CA ALA A 175 7.17 14.72 -19.52
C ALA A 175 7.59 14.48 -18.06
N MET A 176 7.68 15.55 -17.25
CA MET A 176 7.98 15.44 -15.82
C MET A 176 6.88 14.69 -15.05
N ALA A 177 5.61 14.90 -15.36
CA ALA A 177 4.49 14.20 -14.72
C ALA A 177 4.39 12.73 -15.16
N VAL A 178 4.92 12.37 -16.32
CA VAL A 178 5.01 10.97 -16.78
C VAL A 178 6.18 10.23 -16.13
N VAL A 179 7.27 10.93 -15.81
CA VAL A 179 8.51 10.28 -15.33
C VAL A 179 8.65 10.35 -13.82
N VAL A 180 8.46 11.53 -13.22
CA VAL A 180 8.81 11.78 -11.81
C VAL A 180 7.93 11.00 -10.84
N PRO A 181 6.58 11.08 -10.89
CA PRO A 181 5.76 10.36 -9.92
C PRO A 181 5.88 8.83 -10.02
N PRO A 182 5.89 8.18 -11.21
CA PRO A 182 6.13 6.74 -11.28
C PRO A 182 7.53 6.35 -10.80
N GLY A 183 8.56 7.17 -11.10
CA GLY A 183 9.91 6.96 -10.60
C GLY A 183 9.98 7.03 -9.07
N LEU A 184 9.34 8.03 -8.46
CA LEU A 184 9.24 8.15 -7.00
C LEU A 184 8.48 6.97 -6.38
N GLN A 185 7.35 6.57 -6.97
CA GLN A 185 6.57 5.43 -6.50
C GLN A 185 7.37 4.12 -6.57
N PHE A 186 8.13 3.93 -7.65
CA PHE A 186 8.99 2.76 -7.82
C PHE A 186 10.13 2.76 -6.79
N CYS A 187 10.81 3.89 -6.59
CA CYS A 187 11.86 4.00 -5.56
C CYS A 187 11.31 3.75 -4.16
N TYR A 188 10.14 4.33 -3.83
CA TYR A 188 9.46 4.09 -2.56
C TYR A 188 9.09 2.62 -2.39
N TRP A 189 8.59 1.98 -3.45
CA TRP A 189 8.28 0.56 -3.45
C TRP A 189 9.51 -0.31 -3.16
N VAL A 190 10.64 -0.05 -3.81
CA VAL A 190 11.89 -0.79 -3.59
C VAL A 190 12.34 -0.64 -2.14
N LEU A 191 12.44 0.60 -1.65
CA LEU A 191 12.88 0.87 -0.27
C LEU A 191 11.95 0.25 0.77
N ARG A 192 10.63 0.32 0.53
CA ARG A 192 9.65 -0.30 1.42
C ARG A 192 9.75 -1.82 1.40
N SER A 193 9.91 -2.42 0.21
CA SER A 193 10.01 -3.88 0.07
C SER A 193 11.17 -4.43 0.89
N ASP A 194 12.36 -3.80 0.80
CA ASP A 194 13.52 -4.17 1.62
C ASP A 194 13.23 -4.03 3.13
N MET A 195 12.57 -2.94 3.55
CA MET A 195 12.23 -2.74 4.97
C MET A 195 11.18 -3.70 5.50
N LEU A 196 10.36 -4.30 4.63
CA LEU A 196 9.32 -5.26 4.99
C LEU A 196 9.81 -6.71 4.90
N SER A 197 11.00 -6.96 4.38
CA SER A 197 11.60 -8.29 4.26
C SER A 197 12.66 -8.57 5.33
N ASP A 198 12.86 -9.85 5.63
CA ASP A 198 13.98 -10.34 6.45
C ASP A 198 15.22 -10.51 5.56
N PRO A 199 16.36 -9.88 5.89
CA PRO A 199 17.53 -9.89 5.01
C PRO A 199 18.15 -11.28 4.84
N LEU A 200 18.04 -12.15 5.85
CA LEU A 200 18.60 -13.51 5.78
C LEU A 200 17.74 -14.43 4.90
N THR A 201 16.43 -14.47 5.17
CA THR A 201 15.53 -15.47 4.56
C THR A 201 14.76 -14.97 3.35
N GLN A 202 14.73 -13.66 3.11
CA GLN A 202 13.93 -13.00 2.06
C GLN A 202 12.42 -13.27 2.18
N LEU A 203 11.96 -13.77 3.33
CA LEU A 203 10.55 -13.77 3.72
C LEU A 203 10.16 -12.37 4.19
N TRP A 204 8.87 -12.15 4.43
CA TRP A 204 8.45 -10.95 5.13
C TRP A 204 8.98 -10.96 6.57
N ASN A 205 9.38 -9.82 7.09
CA ASN A 205 9.68 -9.68 8.51
C ASN A 205 8.37 -9.41 9.29
N ARG A 206 8.47 -9.16 10.59
CA ARG A 206 7.31 -8.84 11.43
C ARG A 206 6.49 -7.64 10.92
N ARG A 207 7.15 -6.59 10.40
CA ARG A 207 6.45 -5.43 9.79
C ARG A 207 5.78 -5.80 8.47
N GLY A 208 6.45 -6.63 7.65
CA GLY A 208 5.87 -7.17 6.42
C GLY A 208 4.64 -8.04 6.67
N LEU A 209 4.65 -8.85 7.74
CA LEU A 209 3.48 -9.61 8.19
C LEU A 209 2.31 -8.67 8.49
N ASP A 210 2.53 -7.63 9.29
CA ASP A 210 1.49 -6.65 9.67
C ASP A 210 0.91 -5.95 8.43
N TYR A 211 1.78 -5.52 7.50
CA TYR A 211 1.37 -4.85 6.26
C TYR A 211 0.56 -5.75 5.34
N HIS A 212 1.09 -6.92 4.98
CA HIS A 212 0.46 -7.79 3.98
C HIS A 212 -0.76 -8.54 4.54
N SER A 213 -0.82 -8.80 5.84
CA SER A 213 -2.01 -9.37 6.47
C SER A 213 -3.19 -8.39 6.46
N ALA A 214 -2.95 -7.09 6.62
CA ALA A 214 -3.99 -6.06 6.49
C ALA A 214 -4.55 -5.99 5.06
N ILE A 215 -3.68 -6.06 4.03
CA ILE A 215 -4.10 -6.17 2.63
C ILE A 215 -4.96 -7.43 2.42
N LEU A 216 -4.53 -8.58 2.95
CA LEU A 216 -5.26 -9.85 2.80
C LEU A 216 -6.62 -9.82 3.50
N LEU A 217 -6.73 -9.17 4.67
CA LEU A 217 -7.98 -8.95 5.39
C LEU A 217 -8.94 -8.05 4.62
N GLY A 218 -8.43 -7.02 3.93
CA GLY A 218 -9.23 -6.10 3.13
C GLY A 218 -9.81 -6.70 1.85
N ARG A 219 -9.27 -7.83 1.36
CA ARG A 219 -9.81 -8.53 0.19
C ARG A 219 -11.19 -9.13 0.51
N PRO A 220 -12.21 -8.92 -0.33
CA PRO A 220 -13.49 -9.59 -0.17
C PRO A 220 -13.32 -11.10 -0.30
N GLY A 221 -13.97 -11.87 0.58
CA GLY A 221 -13.92 -13.33 0.53
C GLY A 221 -14.65 -13.97 1.71
N ALA A 222 -15.31 -15.10 1.45
CA ALA A 222 -16.09 -15.85 2.45
C ALA A 222 -15.22 -16.78 3.32
N LEU A 223 -13.95 -16.99 2.96
CA LEU A 223 -13.08 -17.88 3.71
C LEU A 223 -12.56 -17.20 5.00
N PRO A 224 -12.54 -17.94 6.13
CA PRO A 224 -11.91 -17.49 7.37
C PRO A 224 -10.45 -17.06 7.14
N ILE A 225 -10.00 -16.10 7.95
CA ILE A 225 -8.58 -15.79 8.05
C ILE A 225 -7.95 -16.75 9.07
N CYS A 226 -6.80 -17.31 8.72
CA CYS A 226 -6.07 -18.24 9.56
C CYS A 226 -4.64 -17.73 9.78
N VAL A 227 -4.14 -17.93 11.00
CA VAL A 227 -2.75 -17.67 11.38
C VAL A 227 -2.11 -18.98 11.80
N ILE A 228 -0.94 -19.26 11.24
CA ILE A 228 -0.10 -20.40 11.59
C ILE A 228 1.19 -19.85 12.19
N MET A 229 1.46 -20.14 13.46
CA MET A 229 2.72 -19.84 14.14
C MET A 229 3.60 -21.08 14.14
N ILE A 230 4.88 -20.92 13.82
CA ILE A 230 5.84 -22.00 13.64
C ILE A 230 7.12 -21.63 14.39
N ASP A 231 7.64 -22.55 15.18
CA ASP A 231 8.92 -22.39 15.87
C ASP A 231 9.74 -23.67 15.70
N LEU A 232 11.02 -23.50 15.34
CA LEU A 232 11.95 -24.62 15.12
C LEU A 232 12.34 -25.26 16.45
N ASP A 233 12.09 -26.56 16.59
CA ASP A 233 12.42 -27.29 17.80
C ASP A 233 13.93 -27.43 17.97
N ARG A 234 14.42 -27.10 19.17
CA ARG A 234 15.83 -27.26 19.56
C ARG A 234 16.82 -26.54 18.63
N PHE A 235 16.42 -25.43 18.00
CA PHE A 235 17.29 -24.68 17.09
C PHE A 235 18.58 -24.19 17.77
N LYS A 236 18.51 -23.79 19.05
CA LYS A 236 19.71 -23.47 19.83
C LYS A 236 20.75 -24.59 19.84
N ALA A 237 20.35 -25.86 19.92
CA ALA A 237 21.28 -26.99 19.89
C ALA A 237 22.02 -27.10 18.54
N VAL A 238 21.39 -26.68 17.44
CA VAL A 238 22.05 -26.59 16.13
C VAL A 238 23.15 -25.53 16.16
N ASN A 239 22.85 -24.33 16.68
CA ASN A 239 23.85 -23.27 16.83
C ASN A 239 25.00 -23.69 17.74
N ASP A 240 24.69 -24.32 18.87
CA ASP A 240 25.69 -24.75 19.85
C ASP A 240 26.60 -25.87 19.31
N THR A 241 26.09 -26.72 18.40
CA THR A 241 26.83 -27.87 17.83
C THR A 241 27.57 -27.54 16.54
N PHE A 242 26.94 -26.77 15.65
CA PHE A 242 27.44 -26.53 14.28
C PHE A 242 27.81 -25.06 14.00
N GLY A 243 27.60 -24.18 14.98
CA GLY A 243 27.86 -22.75 14.86
C GLY A 243 26.74 -21.96 14.18
N HIS A 244 26.77 -20.64 14.32
CA HIS A 244 25.72 -19.74 13.82
C HIS A 244 25.55 -19.76 12.30
N TYR A 245 26.63 -19.95 11.53
CA TYR A 245 26.53 -20.03 10.07
C TYR A 245 25.68 -21.24 9.62
N ALA A 246 25.79 -22.37 10.31
CA ALA A 246 24.96 -23.54 10.05
C ALA A 246 23.49 -23.28 10.47
N GLY A 247 23.29 -22.57 11.58
CA GLY A 247 21.97 -22.08 11.99
C GLY A 247 21.32 -21.19 10.93
N ASP A 248 22.07 -20.26 10.35
CA ASP A 248 21.61 -19.40 9.26
C ASP A 248 21.22 -20.22 8.02
N GLU A 249 22.01 -21.24 7.65
CA GLU A 249 21.63 -22.15 6.56
C GLU A 249 20.31 -22.88 6.87
N VAL A 250 20.12 -23.36 8.10
CA VAL A 250 18.87 -23.99 8.53
C VAL A 250 17.69 -23.04 8.39
N LEU A 251 17.85 -21.77 8.77
CA LEU A 251 16.80 -20.75 8.65
C LEU A 251 16.46 -20.46 7.18
N VAL A 252 17.47 -20.30 6.32
CA VAL A 252 17.29 -20.07 4.88
C VAL A 252 16.56 -21.24 4.21
N ARG A 253 16.97 -22.47 4.52
CA ARG A 253 16.35 -23.69 3.95
C ARG A 253 14.94 -23.91 4.47
N THR A 254 14.71 -23.64 5.75
CA THR A 254 13.37 -23.65 6.36
C THR A 254 12.47 -22.65 5.65
N ALA A 255 12.92 -21.40 5.49
CA ALA A 255 12.17 -20.37 4.80
C ALA A 255 11.79 -20.75 3.37
N ALA A 256 12.73 -21.33 2.60
CA ALA A 256 12.47 -21.82 1.26
C ALA A 256 11.40 -22.93 1.24
N ARG A 257 11.45 -23.86 2.19
CA ARG A 257 10.46 -24.94 2.34
C ARG A 257 9.08 -24.41 2.72
N LEU A 258 9.01 -23.47 3.67
CA LEU A 258 7.76 -22.83 4.07
C LEU A 258 7.13 -22.12 2.86
N ARG A 259 7.91 -21.30 2.14
CA ARG A 259 7.44 -20.56 0.96
C ARG A 259 7.00 -21.48 -0.19
N GLY A 260 7.71 -22.58 -0.43
CA GLY A 260 7.34 -23.56 -1.47
C GLY A 260 6.13 -24.42 -1.11
N THR A 261 5.81 -24.54 0.17
CA THR A 261 4.71 -25.40 0.66
C THR A 261 3.42 -24.61 0.90
N ALA A 262 3.55 -23.36 1.34
CA ALA A 262 2.41 -22.49 1.62
C ALA A 262 1.65 -22.11 0.33
N PRO A 263 0.33 -21.86 0.40
CA PRO A 263 -0.44 -21.37 -0.73
C PRO A 263 0.12 -20.07 -1.32
N ALA A 264 -0.01 -19.86 -2.63
CA ALA A 264 0.57 -18.71 -3.33
C ALA A 264 0.08 -17.34 -2.80
N ASP A 265 -1.18 -17.26 -2.35
CA ASP A 265 -1.78 -16.03 -1.79
C ASP A 265 -1.54 -15.86 -0.29
N SER A 266 -0.72 -16.71 0.35
CA SER A 266 -0.40 -16.59 1.76
C SER A 266 0.72 -15.59 2.03
N VAL A 267 0.68 -14.97 3.20
CA VAL A 267 1.75 -14.12 3.72
C VAL A 267 2.68 -15.00 4.56
N VAL A 268 3.88 -15.28 4.07
CA VAL A 268 4.89 -16.09 4.75
C VAL A 268 5.97 -15.18 5.33
N SER A 269 6.19 -15.26 6.63
CA SER A 269 7.03 -14.32 7.37
C SER A 269 7.96 -15.00 8.37
N ARG A 270 9.12 -14.40 8.62
CA ARG A 270 9.96 -14.65 9.80
C ARG A 270 9.73 -13.54 10.81
N VAL A 271 9.21 -13.89 11.98
CA VAL A 271 8.76 -12.92 13.00
C VAL A 271 9.72 -12.79 14.18
N GLY A 272 10.59 -13.78 14.37
CA GLY A 272 11.59 -13.83 15.42
C GLY A 272 12.87 -14.53 14.94
N GLY A 273 13.72 -14.95 15.89
CA GLY A 273 14.98 -15.64 15.60
C GLY A 273 14.76 -16.95 14.84
N GLU A 274 14.00 -17.86 15.43
CA GLU A 274 13.64 -19.18 14.88
C GLU A 274 12.14 -19.35 14.64
N GLU A 275 11.40 -18.23 14.69
CA GLU A 275 9.95 -18.17 14.62
C GLU A 275 9.48 -17.64 13.26
N PHE A 276 8.48 -18.33 12.70
CA PHE A 276 7.83 -18.00 11.44
C PHE A 276 6.32 -17.89 11.64
N ALA A 277 5.69 -17.08 10.79
CA ALA A 277 4.24 -16.91 10.77
C ALA A 277 3.73 -17.03 9.33
N ILE A 278 2.57 -17.65 9.16
CA ILE A 278 1.87 -17.71 7.89
C ILE A 278 0.43 -17.25 8.08
N VAL A 279 0.00 -16.28 7.26
CA VAL A 279 -1.39 -15.81 7.21
C VAL A 279 -2.00 -16.20 5.87
N LEU A 280 -3.16 -16.83 5.91
CA LEU A 280 -3.86 -17.32 4.73
C LEU A 280 -5.37 -17.26 4.93
N ARG A 281 -6.10 -17.31 3.82
CA ARG A 281 -7.55 -17.55 3.85
C ARG A 281 -7.82 -19.02 3.52
N ALA A 282 -8.42 -19.74 4.45
CA ALA A 282 -8.71 -21.16 4.30
C ALA A 282 -9.87 -21.60 5.21
N PRO A 283 -10.62 -22.65 4.84
CA PRO A 283 -11.45 -23.37 5.79
C PRO A 283 -10.60 -23.92 6.94
N ALA A 284 -11.21 -24.14 8.11
CA ALA A 284 -10.52 -24.63 9.31
C ALA A 284 -9.70 -25.90 9.05
N ALA A 285 -10.31 -26.92 8.42
CA ALA A 285 -9.64 -28.16 8.06
C ALA A 285 -8.46 -27.92 7.09
N GLY A 286 -8.65 -27.03 6.11
CA GLY A 286 -7.61 -26.69 5.14
C GLY A 286 -6.39 -26.00 5.78
N ALA A 287 -6.60 -25.15 6.79
CA ALA A 287 -5.49 -24.52 7.51
C ALA A 287 -4.65 -25.54 8.29
N VAL A 288 -5.29 -26.53 8.93
CA VAL A 288 -4.61 -27.62 9.63
C VAL A 288 -3.87 -28.54 8.66
N GLU A 289 -4.46 -28.87 7.51
CA GLU A 289 -3.78 -29.63 6.45
C GLU A 289 -2.53 -28.92 5.92
N VAL A 290 -2.62 -27.61 5.72
CA VAL A 290 -1.46 -26.76 5.35
C VAL A 290 -0.40 -26.81 6.45
N ALA A 291 -0.78 -26.66 7.72
CA ALA A 291 0.13 -26.76 8.85
C ALA A 291 0.85 -28.12 8.91
N GLU A 292 0.16 -29.24 8.68
CA GLU A 292 0.77 -30.56 8.65
C GLU A 292 1.72 -30.76 7.46
N ARG A 293 1.39 -30.19 6.29
CA ARG A 293 2.30 -30.18 5.14
C ARG A 293 3.58 -29.38 5.45
N LEU A 294 3.44 -28.21 6.09
CA LEU A 294 4.56 -27.36 6.49
C LEU A 294 5.46 -28.09 7.50
N ARG A 295 4.87 -28.70 8.53
CA ARG A 295 5.61 -29.50 9.53
C ARG A 295 6.45 -30.59 8.88
N ARG A 296 5.85 -31.36 7.97
CA ARG A 296 6.54 -32.42 7.21
C ARG A 296 7.65 -31.88 6.31
N ALA A 297 7.40 -30.75 5.65
CA ALA A 297 8.41 -30.11 4.80
C ALA A 297 9.63 -29.65 5.62
N VAL A 298 9.41 -29.05 6.80
CA VAL A 298 10.50 -28.61 7.68
C VAL A 298 11.33 -29.80 8.19
N ALA A 299 10.68 -30.91 8.54
CA ALA A 299 11.34 -32.12 9.07
C ALA A 299 12.31 -32.83 8.11
N GLY A 300 12.39 -32.43 6.83
CA GLY A 300 13.36 -32.98 5.89
C GLY A 300 14.82 -32.67 6.29
N PRO A 301 15.81 -33.48 5.90
CA PRO A 301 17.21 -33.24 6.21
C PRO A 301 17.75 -31.97 5.53
N ILE A 302 18.61 -31.21 6.21
CA ILE A 302 19.32 -30.02 5.70
C ILE A 302 20.82 -30.32 5.80
N GLY A 303 21.39 -30.84 4.71
CA GLY A 303 22.74 -31.41 4.75
C GLY A 303 22.80 -32.58 5.74
N SER A 304 23.69 -32.49 6.72
CA SER A 304 23.81 -33.44 7.84
C SER A 304 22.93 -33.10 9.05
N MET A 305 22.17 -32.00 9.00
CA MET A 305 21.33 -31.51 10.11
C MET A 305 19.86 -31.90 9.90
N SER A 306 19.12 -32.03 11.00
CA SER A 306 17.66 -32.20 10.96
C SER A 306 17.02 -31.37 12.07
N VAL A 307 16.03 -30.57 11.71
CA VAL A 307 15.19 -29.82 12.66
C VAL A 307 13.73 -30.18 12.43
N THR A 308 12.94 -30.17 13.51
CA THR A 308 11.48 -30.25 13.43
C THR A 308 10.88 -28.91 13.81
N ALA A 309 9.56 -28.78 13.68
CA ALA A 309 8.87 -27.58 14.11
C ALA A 309 7.63 -27.91 14.94
N SER A 310 7.40 -27.08 15.94
CA SER A 310 6.12 -26.99 16.65
C SER A 310 5.26 -25.94 15.98
N ILE A 311 4.00 -26.28 15.71
CA ILE A 311 3.10 -25.42 14.93
C ILE A 311 1.78 -25.22 15.66
N GLY A 312 1.35 -23.96 15.74
CA GLY A 312 0.05 -23.55 16.26
C GLY A 312 -0.82 -22.93 15.19
N VAL A 313 -2.11 -23.24 15.17
CA VAL A 313 -3.08 -22.72 14.19
C VAL A 313 -4.22 -22.02 14.91
N ALA A 314 -4.58 -20.81 14.48
CA ALA A 314 -5.78 -20.11 14.94
C ALA A 314 -6.57 -19.56 13.74
N ARG A 315 -7.88 -19.34 13.95
CA ARG A 315 -8.78 -18.86 12.89
C ARG A 315 -9.83 -17.87 13.40
N ALA A 316 -10.25 -16.99 12.51
CA ALA A 316 -11.41 -16.12 12.72
C ALA A 316 -12.24 -16.00 11.46
N GLU A 317 -13.55 -15.88 11.67
CA GLU A 317 -14.48 -15.53 10.60
C GLU A 317 -14.49 -14.00 10.45
N VAL A 318 -14.29 -13.52 9.23
CA VAL A 318 -14.21 -12.09 8.93
C VAL A 318 -15.58 -11.62 8.46
N HIS A 319 -16.38 -11.10 9.40
CA HIS A 319 -17.73 -10.59 9.11
C HIS A 319 -17.75 -9.05 8.95
N GLU A 320 -16.83 -8.35 9.59
CA GLU A 320 -16.76 -6.89 9.56
C GLU A 320 -15.44 -6.40 8.98
N THR A 321 -15.53 -5.42 8.09
CA THR A 321 -14.38 -4.83 7.39
C THR A 321 -14.05 -3.44 7.97
N GLY A 322 -13.40 -3.41 9.14
CA GLY A 322 -12.85 -2.20 9.75
C GLY A 322 -11.36 -2.34 10.04
N HIS A 323 -10.55 -1.29 9.84
CA HIS A 323 -9.08 -1.38 10.00
C HIS A 323 -8.66 -1.59 11.47
N ARG A 324 -9.27 -0.85 12.42
CA ARG A 324 -9.02 -1.08 13.86
C ARG A 324 -9.42 -2.49 14.28
N TYR A 325 -10.54 -2.97 13.76
CA TYR A 325 -11.00 -4.34 13.95
C TYR A 325 -9.99 -5.35 13.38
N GLY A 326 -9.56 -5.17 12.13
CA GLY A 326 -8.59 -6.05 11.47
C GLY A 326 -7.24 -6.14 12.19
N GLN A 327 -6.68 -5.02 12.65
CA GLN A 327 -5.44 -5.04 13.43
C GLN A 327 -5.61 -5.75 14.77
N GLN A 328 -6.71 -5.48 15.47
CA GLN A 328 -7.00 -6.15 16.73
C GLN A 328 -7.20 -7.64 16.54
N LEU A 329 -7.99 -8.03 15.53
CA LEU A 329 -8.26 -9.41 15.17
C LEU A 329 -6.95 -10.15 14.85
N MET A 330 -6.07 -9.55 14.07
CA MET A 330 -4.77 -10.15 13.74
C MET A 330 -3.90 -10.36 14.99
N ARG A 331 -3.87 -9.38 15.92
CA ARG A 331 -3.16 -9.54 17.21
C ARG A 331 -3.74 -10.67 18.05
N GLU A 332 -5.06 -10.78 18.13
CA GLU A 332 -5.75 -11.84 18.87
C GLU A 332 -5.46 -13.22 18.26
N LEU A 333 -5.50 -13.34 16.92
CA LEU A 333 -5.17 -14.57 16.20
C LEU A 333 -3.72 -15.01 16.35
N ILE A 334 -2.76 -14.07 16.23
CA ILE A 334 -1.35 -14.37 16.46
C ILE A 334 -1.15 -14.91 17.87
N ARG A 335 -1.78 -14.29 18.88
CA ARG A 335 -1.68 -14.74 20.27
C ARG A 335 -2.30 -16.13 20.48
N SER A 336 -3.45 -16.41 19.86
CA SER A 336 -4.08 -17.74 19.92
C SER A 336 -3.22 -18.82 19.25
N ALA A 337 -2.69 -18.52 18.06
CA ALA A 337 -1.81 -19.44 17.33
C ALA A 337 -0.49 -19.68 18.10
N ASP A 338 0.09 -18.64 18.70
CA ASP A 338 1.27 -18.76 19.55
C ASP A 338 1.01 -19.65 20.79
N SER A 339 -0.13 -19.46 21.46
CA SER A 339 -0.53 -20.34 22.58
C SER A 339 -0.68 -21.80 22.14
N ALA A 340 -1.27 -22.03 20.97
CA ALA A 340 -1.39 -23.37 20.41
C ALA A 340 -0.02 -23.98 20.06
N MET A 341 0.89 -23.20 19.48
CA MET A 341 2.27 -23.60 19.17
C MET A 341 3.04 -23.98 20.45
N TYR A 342 2.85 -23.21 21.52
CA TYR A 342 3.44 -23.52 22.82
C TYR A 342 2.91 -24.86 23.38
N ARG A 343 1.61 -25.16 23.22
CA ARG A 343 1.06 -26.49 23.56
C ARG A 343 1.69 -27.61 22.73
N ALA A 344 2.02 -27.36 21.45
CA ALA A 344 2.73 -28.34 20.62
C ALA A 344 4.16 -28.61 21.17
N LYS A 345 4.88 -27.57 21.59
CA LYS A 345 6.20 -27.72 22.25
C LYS A 345 6.11 -28.55 23.53
N GLN A 346 5.10 -28.30 24.37
CA GLN A 346 4.90 -29.06 25.62
C GLN A 346 4.59 -30.55 25.39
N ARG A 347 4.05 -30.92 24.22
CA ARG A 347 3.76 -32.31 23.84
C ARG A 347 4.97 -33.06 23.25
N GLY A 348 6.17 -32.48 23.32
CA GLY A 348 7.41 -33.08 22.81
C GLY A 348 7.88 -32.51 21.46
N GLY A 349 7.19 -31.48 20.94
CA GLY A 349 7.50 -30.85 19.67
C GLY A 349 7.08 -31.67 18.45
N ASN A 350 7.51 -31.25 17.26
CA ASN A 350 7.19 -31.89 15.99
C ASN A 350 5.69 -32.20 15.80
N ALA A 351 4.83 -31.25 16.18
CA ALA A 351 3.38 -31.43 16.19
C ALA A 351 2.65 -30.16 15.74
N VAL A 352 1.41 -30.35 15.26
CA VAL A 352 0.46 -29.27 14.99
C VAL A 352 -0.60 -29.28 16.10
N VAL A 353 -0.92 -28.10 16.63
CA VAL A 353 -2.06 -27.90 17.54
C VAL A 353 -2.91 -26.76 17.01
N ALA A 354 -4.20 -27.01 16.86
CA ALA A 354 -5.17 -25.96 16.54
C ALA A 354 -5.76 -25.36 17.82
N ASP A 355 -6.11 -24.08 17.77
CA ASP A 355 -7.04 -23.46 18.68
C ASP A 355 -8.46 -23.69 18.15
N ASP A 356 -9.24 -24.50 18.86
CA ASP A 356 -10.61 -24.83 18.50
C ASP A 356 -11.57 -23.65 18.76
N SER A 357 -11.14 -22.64 19.52
CA SER A 357 -11.93 -21.44 19.73
C SER A 357 -11.95 -20.57 18.47
N VAL A 358 -13.17 -20.31 17.95
CA VAL A 358 -13.34 -19.28 16.93
C VAL A 358 -13.16 -17.95 17.63
N VAL A 359 -12.16 -17.17 17.21
CA VAL A 359 -12.02 -15.79 17.67
C VAL A 359 -13.16 -14.99 17.05
N SER A 360 -14.30 -14.94 17.76
CA SER A 360 -15.42 -14.05 17.45
C SER A 360 -15.44 -12.94 18.50
N ARG A 361 -15.15 -11.71 18.08
CA ARG A 361 -15.54 -10.56 18.90
C ARG A 361 -16.99 -10.24 18.57
N ALA A 362 -17.87 -10.68 19.46
CA ALA A 362 -19.26 -10.28 19.51
C ALA A 362 -19.38 -8.75 19.44
N SER A 363 -20.37 -8.30 18.68
CA SER A 363 -20.91 -6.95 18.64
C SER A 363 -21.02 -6.33 20.04
N GLY A 364 -20.03 -5.51 20.38
CA GLY A 364 -20.00 -4.69 21.59
C GLY A 364 -20.10 -3.22 21.24
N VAL A 365 -21.19 -2.83 20.60
CA VAL A 365 -21.67 -1.44 20.60
C VAL A 365 -23.03 -1.46 21.26
N SER A 366 -23.04 -1.33 22.59
CA SER A 366 -24.21 -0.83 23.29
C SER A 366 -24.52 0.56 22.72
N ARG A 367 -25.78 0.75 22.37
CA ARG A 367 -26.38 1.96 21.81
C ARG A 367 -25.97 3.26 22.50
#